data_AF-A0A7Y8L973-F1
#
_entry.id   AF-A0A7Y8L973-F1
#
_cell.length_a   1.000
_cell.length_b   1.000
_cell.length_c   1.000
_cell.angle_alpha   90.00
_cell.angle_beta   90.00
_cell.angle_gamma   90.00
#
_symmetry.space_group_name_H-M   'P 1'
#
loop_
_entity.id
_entity.type
_entity.pdbx_description
1 polymer ?
#
loop_
_entity_poly.entity_id
_entity_poly.type
_entity_poly.pdbx_seq_one_letter_code
_entity_poly.pdbx_strand_id
1 'polypeptide(L)' 'MSTTTVDSKKRIVLPKGRPGDVFEIQQQAEGRFLLIRLEKPERAERMSKKACMEAMRKSPLRPTMRWEKLRELTREP' A
#
# COMPACT_ATOMS: atom_id res chain seq x y z
N MET A 1 24.22 -19.96 -13.04
CA MET A 1 23.50 -18.68 -13.20
C MET A 1 22.03 -19.01 -13.42
N SER A 2 21.11 -18.44 -12.64
CA SER A 2 19.67 -18.54 -12.93
C SER A 2 19.32 -17.40 -13.88
N THR A 3 18.85 -17.74 -15.08
CA THR A 3 18.22 -16.80 -16.00
C THR A 3 16.73 -16.71 -15.66
N THR A 4 16.13 -15.52 -15.79
CA THR A 4 14.69 -15.31 -15.58
C THR A 4 14.11 -14.72 -16.85
N THR A 5 13.00 -15.29 -17.30
CA THR A 5 12.28 -14.81 -18.49
C THR A 5 11.43 -13.61 -18.13
N VAL A 6 11.45 -12.60 -18.99
CA VAL A 6 10.61 -11.41 -18.89
C VAL A 6 9.17 -11.78 -19.26
N ASP A 7 8.19 -11.32 -18.47
CA ASP A 7 6.79 -11.56 -18.76
C ASP A 7 6.28 -10.72 -19.95
N SER A 8 5.05 -10.96 -20.40
CA SER A 8 4.42 -10.20 -21.48
C SER A 8 4.26 -8.69 -21.19
N LYS A 9 4.40 -8.28 -19.93
CA LYS A 9 4.31 -6.90 -19.46
C LYS A 9 5.69 -6.28 -19.21
N LYS A 10 6.77 -6.92 -19.69
CA LYS A 10 8.16 -6.46 -19.54
C LYS A 10 8.66 -6.44 -18.08
N ARG A 11 8.19 -7.34 -17.23
CA ARG A 11 8.57 -7.45 -15.81
C ARG A 11 9.40 -8.70 -15.57
N ILE A 12 10.20 -8.68 -14.52
CA ILE A 12 10.97 -9.83 -14.04
C ILE A 12 10.56 -10.19 -12.61
N VAL A 13 10.61 -11.47 -12.28
CA VAL A 13 10.43 -11.94 -10.90
C VAL A 13 11.78 -11.88 -10.20
N LEU A 14 11.84 -11.17 -9.07
CA LEU A 14 13.02 -11.17 -8.20
C LEU A 14 12.90 -12.29 -7.16
N PRO A 15 13.72 -13.36 -7.20
CA PRO A 15 13.51 -14.56 -6.37
C PRO A 15 13.51 -14.33 -4.85
N LYS A 16 14.13 -13.25 -4.37
CA LYS A 16 14.22 -12.89 -2.94
C LYS A 16 13.44 -11.62 -2.58
N GLY A 17 12.65 -11.08 -3.50
CA GLY A 17 11.82 -9.91 -3.26
C GLY A 17 10.58 -10.25 -2.43
N ARG A 18 10.19 -9.36 -1.52
CA ARG A 18 8.94 -9.42 -0.77
C ARG A 18 8.00 -8.30 -1.25
N PRO A 19 6.67 -8.50 -1.19
CA PRO A 19 5.73 -7.44 -1.52
C PRO A 19 6.01 -6.12 -0.78
N GLY A 20 6.02 -5.05 -1.57
CA GLY A 20 6.28 -3.69 -1.11
C GLY A 20 7.75 -3.35 -0.89
N ASP A 21 8.71 -4.26 -1.11
CA ASP A 21 10.12 -3.86 -1.21
C ASP A 21 10.29 -2.75 -2.24
N VAL A 22 11.10 -1.76 -1.90
CA VAL A 22 11.40 -0.60 -2.76
C VAL A 22 12.87 -0.69 -3.15
N PHE A 23 13.16 -0.45 -4.43
CA PHE A 23 14.51 -0.47 -4.96
C PHE A 23 14.82 0.85 -5.65
N GLU A 24 16.00 1.39 -5.39
CA GLU A 24 16.59 2.41 -6.25
C GLU A 24 17.19 1.72 -7.48
N ILE A 25 16.90 2.25 -8.66
CA ILE A 25 17.35 1.71 -9.93
C ILE A 25 18.47 2.59 -10.45
N GLN A 26 19.66 2.00 -10.63
CA GLN A 26 20.81 2.69 -11.20
C GLN A 26 21.23 1.99 -12.49
N GLN A 27 21.36 2.74 -13.58
CA GLN A 27 21.91 2.22 -14.83
C GLN A 27 23.43 2.30 -14.77
N GLN A 28 24.09 1.14 -14.80
CA GLN A 28 25.56 1.03 -14.71
C GLN A 28 26.22 1.00 -16.10
N ALA A 29 25.51 0.46 -17.09
CA ALA A 29 25.90 0.42 -18.50
C ALA A 29 24.66 0.16 -19.37
N GLU A 30 24.85 0.14 -20.69
CA GLU A 30 23.79 -0.27 -21.60
C GLU A 30 23.30 -1.70 -21.28
N GLY A 31 21.99 -1.86 -21.06
CA GLY A 31 21.37 -3.13 -20.68
C GLY A 31 21.70 -3.63 -19.26
N ARG A 32 22.49 -2.90 -18.46
CA ARG A 32 22.89 -3.32 -17.11
C ARG A 32 22.35 -2.38 -16.04
N PHE A 33 21.43 -2.90 -15.24
CA PHE A 33 20.82 -2.20 -14.12
C PHE A 33 21.24 -2.80 -12.78
N LEU A 34 21.56 -1.94 -11.82
CA LEU A 34 21.76 -2.27 -10.43
C LEU A 34 20.50 -1.88 -9.66
N LEU A 35 19.95 -2.83 -8.90
CA LEU A 35 18.81 -2.61 -8.01
C LEU A 35 19.31 -2.58 -6.57
N ILE A 36 19.25 -1.41 -5.93
CA ILE A 36 19.65 -1.24 -4.53
C ILE A 36 18.38 -1.30 -3.68
N ARG A 37 18.27 -2.30 -2.80
CA ARG A 37 17.11 -2.41 -1.91
C ARG A 37 17.15 -1.28 -0.88
N LEU A 38 16.11 -0.47 -0.86
CA LEU A 38 15.94 0.58 0.13
C LEU A 38 15.30 -0.01 1.39
N GLU A 39 15.80 0.38 2.56
CA GLU A 39 15.13 0.10 3.81
C GLU A 39 13.84 0.91 3.87
N LYS A 40 12.74 0.24 4.24
CA LYS A 40 11.50 0.96 4.48
C LYS A 40 11.70 1.82 5.73
N PRO A 41 11.32 3.11 5.69
CA PRO A 41 11.26 3.87 6.93
C PRO A 41 10.34 3.13 7.89
N GLU A 42 10.71 3.12 9.16
CA GLU A 42 9.90 2.53 10.21
C GLU A 42 8.52 3.19 10.16
N ARG A 43 7.46 2.36 10.05
CA ARG A 43 6.10 2.91 10.01
C ARG A 43 5.86 3.62 11.32
N ALA A 44 5.27 4.82 11.25
CA ALA A 44 4.78 5.50 12.43
C ALA A 44 3.93 4.53 13.28
N GLU A 45 4.06 4.66 14.61
CA GLU A 45 3.33 3.81 15.54
C GLU A 45 1.84 3.80 15.19
N ARG A 46 1.28 2.60 15.09
CA ARG A 46 -0.15 2.48 14.84
C ARG A 46 -0.89 3.00 16.06
N MET A 47 -1.83 3.92 15.83
CA MET A 47 -2.77 4.34 16.86
C MET A 47 -3.44 3.10 17.47
N SER A 48 -3.58 3.09 18.79
CA SER A 48 -4.34 2.05 19.48
C SER A 48 -5.79 2.05 18.96
N LYS A 49 -6.45 0.89 19.00
CA LYS A 49 -7.87 0.79 18.62
C LYS A 49 -8.73 1.84 19.32
N LYS A 50 -8.45 2.11 20.61
CA LYS A 50 -9.15 3.13 21.41
C LYS A 50 -8.93 4.53 20.84
N ALA A 51 -7.68 4.88 20.51
CA ALA A 51 -7.34 6.18 19.94
C ALA A 51 -7.97 6.38 18.55
N CYS A 52 -7.99 5.35 17.71
CA CYS A 52 -8.70 5.40 16.42
C CYS A 52 -10.20 5.67 16.60
N MET A 53 -10.86 4.95 17.51
CA MET A 53 -12.29 5.12 17.77
C MET A 53 -12.61 6.52 18.32
N GLU A 54 -11.75 7.06 19.17
CA GLU A 54 -11.91 8.42 19.69
C GLU A 54 -11.74 9.47 18.59
N ALA A 55 -10.73 9.32 17.72
CA ALA A 55 -10.52 10.17 16.56
C ALA A 55 -11.72 10.15 15.60
N MET A 56 -12.28 8.96 15.32
CA MET A 56 -13.48 8.83 14.49
C MET A 56 -14.69 9.56 15.12
N ARG A 57 -14.87 9.48 16.44
CA ARG A 57 -15.95 10.20 17.15
C ARG A 57 -15.78 11.71 17.12
N LYS A 58 -14.54 12.20 17.20
CA LYS A 58 -14.18 13.63 17.15
C LYS A 58 -14.14 14.21 15.74
N SER A 59 -14.13 13.35 14.71
CA SER A 59 -14.04 13.79 13.32
C SER A 59 -15.21 14.72 12.93
N PRO A 60 -14.93 15.86 12.28
CA PRO A 60 -15.98 16.75 11.76
C PRO A 60 -16.75 16.09 10.60
N LEU A 61 -16.14 15.12 9.92
CA LEU A 61 -16.73 14.36 8.80
C LEU A 61 -17.47 13.11 9.29
N ARG A 62 -18.20 13.22 10.42
CA ARG A 62 -19.03 12.12 10.92
C ARG A 62 -20.46 12.24 10.37
N PRO A 63 -21.11 11.14 9.98
CA PRO A 63 -22.53 11.17 9.63
C PRO A 63 -23.34 11.77 10.78
N THR A 64 -24.09 12.83 10.51
CA THR A 64 -24.97 13.49 11.48
C THR A 64 -26.29 12.76 11.64
N MET A 65 -26.62 11.87 10.70
CA MET A 65 -27.83 11.06 10.73
C MET A 65 -27.57 9.66 11.33
N ARG A 66 -28.61 9.09 11.94
CA ARG A 66 -28.56 7.72 12.44
C ARG A 66 -28.50 6.71 11.29
N TRP A 67 -27.92 5.55 11.58
CA TRP A 67 -27.74 4.46 10.62
C TRP A 67 -29.05 4.02 9.98
N GLU A 68 -30.14 4.00 10.73
CA GLU A 68 -31.48 3.61 10.24
C GLU A 68 -31.94 4.54 9.12
N LYS A 69 -31.78 5.85 9.30
CA LYS A 69 -32.15 6.86 8.30
C LYS A 69 -31.24 6.84 7.08
N LEU A 70 -29.95 6.57 7.26
CA LEU A 70 -29.04 6.37 6.13
C LEU A 70 -29.45 5.14 5.32
N ARG A 71 -29.79 4.05 6.01
CA ARG A 71 -30.19 2.78 5.40
C ARG A 71 -31.45 2.92 4.56
N GLU A 72 -32.44 3.69 5.02
CA GLU A 72 -33.66 3.99 4.24
C GLU A 72 -33.34 4.75 2.95
N LEU A 73 -32.41 5.70 2.98
CA LEU A 73 -32.05 6.54 1.82
C LEU A 73 -31.20 5.81 0.77
N THR A 74 -30.42 4.81 1.18
CA THR A 74 -29.45 4.13 0.32
C THR A 74 -29.90 2.73 -0.10
N ARG A 75 -31.07 2.27 0.32
CA ARG A 75 -31.58 0.97 -0.14
C ARG A 75 -32.27 1.18 -1.48
N GLU A 76 -31.78 0.51 -2.51
CA GLU A 76 -32.51 0.40 -3.78
C GLU A 76 -33.83 -0.38 -3.54
N PRO A 77 -34.91 -0.04 -4.27
CA PRO A 77 -36.22 -0.69 -4.13
C PRO A 77 -36.19 -2.20 -4.42
#